data_AF-A0A177NFI5-F1
#
_entry.id   AF-A0A177NFI5-F1
#
_cell.length_a   1.000
_cell.length_b   1.000
_cell.length_c   1.000
_cell.angle_alpha   90.00
_cell.angle_beta   90.00
_cell.angle_gamma   90.00
#
_symmetry.space_group_name_H-M   'P 1'
#
loop_
_entity.id
_entity.type
_entity.pdbx_description
1 polymer ?
#
loop_
_entity_poly.entity_id
_entity_poly.type
_entity_poly.pdbx_seq_one_letter_code
_entity_poly.pdbx_strand_id
1 'polypeptide(L)'
;MIEPVALSDFFLSFFSAAMIILTATVYAGLFAWAKISARRSVYWGAWLAYIILLVCVGIFSIVNNFSGYWLLLSLTMALGYAFMPRLIWHLCVATHTLEPKHSHHSGGHHD
;
A
#
# COMPACT_ATOMS: atom_id res chain seq x y z
N MET A 1 35.85 -21.31 -2.57
CA MET A 1 35.37 -21.11 -1.19
C MET A 1 34.10 -20.28 -1.31
N ILE A 2 32.92 -20.88 -1.08
CA ILE A 2 31.68 -20.12 -0.89
C ILE A 2 31.84 -19.49 0.48
N GLU A 3 32.06 -18.17 0.54
CA GLU A 3 31.80 -17.47 1.79
C GLU A 3 30.30 -17.62 2.06
N PRO A 4 29.87 -18.04 3.26
CA PRO A 4 28.46 -17.97 3.59
C PRO A 4 28.05 -16.51 3.36
N VAL A 5 26.98 -16.29 2.59
CA VAL A 5 26.30 -14.99 2.58
C VAL A 5 26.29 -14.50 4.01
N ALA A 6 26.88 -13.33 4.26
CA ALA A 6 27.07 -12.86 5.61
C ALA A 6 25.70 -12.90 6.28
N LEU A 7 25.56 -13.69 7.34
CA LEU A 7 24.27 -13.96 7.99
C LEU A 7 23.53 -12.65 8.31
N SER A 8 24.29 -11.58 8.55
CA SER A 8 23.83 -10.19 8.65
C SER A 8 23.01 -9.70 7.47
N ASP A 9 23.43 -9.96 6.23
CA ASP A 9 22.77 -9.47 5.01
C ASP A 9 21.45 -10.20 4.76
N PHE A 10 21.40 -11.48 5.12
CA PHE A 10 20.15 -12.25 5.11
C PHE A 10 19.14 -11.67 6.11
N PHE A 11 19.54 -11.45 7.36
CA PHE A 11 18.65 -10.88 8.38
C PHE A 11 18.22 -9.45 8.04
N LEU A 12 19.13 -8.62 7.53
CA LEU A 12 18.80 -7.27 7.09
C LEU A 12 17.80 -7.29 5.92
N SER A 13 17.98 -8.17 4.95
CA SER A 13 17.05 -8.33 3.84
C SER A 13 15.67 -8.76 4.32
N PHE A 14 15.60 -9.79 5.18
CA PHE A 14 14.34 -10.29 5.74
C PHE A 14 13.62 -9.22 6.57
N PHE A 15 14.34 -8.57 7.48
CA PHE A 15 13.78 -7.53 8.34
C PHE A 15 13.31 -6.33 7.52
N SER A 16 14.09 -5.91 6.52
CA SER A 16 13.71 -4.82 5.63
C SER A 16 12.48 -5.17 4.80
N ALA A 17 12.37 -6.41 4.30
CA ALA A 17 11.17 -6.88 3.61
C ALA A 17 9.93 -6.87 4.52
N ALA A 18 10.07 -7.34 5.76
CA ALA A 18 8.99 -7.29 6.75
C ALA A 18 8.56 -5.84 7.05
N MET A 19 9.52 -4.91 7.19
CA MET A 19 9.25 -3.50 7.40
C MET A 19 8.57 -2.84 6.19
N ILE A 20 8.91 -3.23 4.96
CA ILE A 20 8.21 -2.78 3.75
C ILE A 20 6.73 -3.17 3.81
N ILE A 21 6.40 -4.42 4.15
CA ILE A 21 5.01 -4.91 4.23
C ILE A 21 4.24 -4.19 5.34
N LEU A 22 4.86 -4.03 6.52
CA LEU A 22 4.25 -3.37 7.67
C LEU A 22 3.98 -1.89 7.36
N THR A 23 4.96 -1.17 6.82
CA THR A 23 4.80 0.24 6.45
C THR A 23 3.80 0.42 5.31
N ALA A 24 3.74 -0.50 4.36
CA ALA A 24 2.73 -0.49 3.29
C ALA A 24 1.31 -0.66 3.83
N THR A 25 1.10 -1.60 4.75
CA THR A 25 -0.21 -1.82 5.37
C THR A 25 -0.63 -0.65 6.26
N VAL A 26 0.30 -0.09 7.04
CA VAL A 26 0.05 1.14 7.83
C VAL A 26 -0.30 2.31 6.92
N TYR A 27 0.43 2.53 5.82
CA TYR A 27 0.11 3.56 4.83
C TYR A 27 -1.30 3.37 4.25
N ALA A 28 -1.63 2.15 3.83
CA ALA A 28 -2.95 1.84 3.26
C ALA A 28 -4.08 2.08 4.28
N GLY A 29 -3.88 1.67 5.53
CA GLY A 29 -4.84 1.89 6.63
C GLY A 29 -5.02 3.37 6.95
N LEU A 30 -3.93 4.13 7.07
CA LEU A 30 -3.99 5.58 7.30
C LEU A 30 -4.63 6.31 6.11
N PHE A 31 -4.39 5.87 4.88
CA PHE A 31 -5.01 6.43 3.69
C PHE A 31 -6.53 6.22 3.69
N ALA A 32 -6.99 4.99 3.97
CA ALA A 32 -8.41 4.69 4.07
C ALA A 32 -9.07 5.50 5.21
N TRP A 33 -8.42 5.58 6.36
CA TRP A 33 -8.89 6.37 7.50
C TRP A 33 -8.96 7.87 7.16
N ALA A 34 -7.96 8.40 6.46
CA ALA A 34 -7.93 9.79 6.02
C ALA A 34 -9.11 10.11 5.08
N LYS A 35 -9.46 9.18 4.18
CA LYS A 35 -10.59 9.33 3.28
C LYS A 35 -11.94 9.32 3.99
N ILE A 36 -12.09 8.55 5.06
CA ILE A 36 -13.32 8.50 5.87
C ILE A 36 -13.42 9.71 6.80
N SER A 37 -12.33 10.08 7.47
CA SER A 37 -12.35 11.09 8.55
C SER A 37 -12.29 12.54 8.04
N ALA A 38 -11.89 12.78 6.79
CA ALA A 38 -11.66 14.11 6.19
C ALA A 38 -10.70 15.04 6.98
N ARG A 39 -10.02 14.52 8.01
CA ARG A 39 -9.06 15.27 8.84
C ARG A 39 -7.71 15.36 8.14
N ARG A 40 -7.27 16.60 7.88
CA ARG A 40 -5.98 16.91 7.23
C ARG A 40 -4.77 16.26 7.93
N SER A 41 -4.83 16.10 9.26
CA SER A 41 -3.75 15.48 10.04
C SER A 41 -3.47 14.02 9.66
N VAL A 42 -4.51 13.23 9.37
CA VAL A 42 -4.34 11.81 8.98
C VAL A 42 -3.72 11.68 7.59
N TYR A 43 -3.98 12.66 6.71
CA TYR A 43 -3.34 12.72 5.39
C TYR A 43 -1.82 12.91 5.50
N TRP A 44 -1.37 13.78 6.41
CA TRP A 44 0.06 13.94 6.71
C TRP A 44 0.67 12.66 7.29
N GLY A 45 -0.05 11.97 8.18
CA GLY A 45 0.39 10.67 8.70
C GLY A 45 0.56 9.60 7.62
N ALA A 46 -0.37 9.53 6.66
CA ALA A 46 -0.25 8.62 5.51
C ALA A 46 0.99 8.97 4.65
N TRP A 47 1.21 10.25 4.37
CA TRP A 47 2.41 10.68 3.63
C TRP A 47 3.71 10.32 4.35
N LEU A 48 3.75 10.49 5.67
CA LEU A 48 4.90 10.11 6.49
C LEU A 48 5.16 8.60 6.44
N ALA A 49 4.11 7.78 6.56
CA ALA A 49 4.22 6.33 6.41
C ALA A 49 4.76 5.92 5.03
N TYR A 50 4.36 6.64 3.97
CA TYR A 50 4.89 6.39 2.62
C TYR A 50 6.37 6.76 2.49
N ILE A 51 6.83 7.86 3.11
CA ILE A 51 8.26 8.19 3.15
C ILE A 51 9.06 7.09 3.87
N ILE A 52 8.56 6.58 4.99
CA ILE A 52 9.22 5.48 5.72
C ILE A 52 9.31 4.23 4.82
N LEU A 53 8.24 3.91 4.08
CA LEU A 53 8.27 2.81 3.10
C LEU A 53 9.38 3.00 2.06
N LEU A 54 9.53 4.20 1.49
CA LEU A 54 10.59 4.48 0.52
C LEU A 54 11.99 4.26 1.12
N VAL A 55 12.19 4.66 2.37
CA VAL A 55 13.46 4.40 3.09
C VAL A 55 13.69 2.89 3.24
N CYS A 56 12.68 2.13 3.65
CA CYS A 56 12.79 0.67 3.77
C CYS A 56 13.09 -0.01 2.43
N VAL A 57 12.46 0.43 1.33
CA VAL A 57 12.75 -0.10 -0.02
C VAL A 57 14.17 0.25 -0.45
N GLY A 58 14.64 1.47 -0.16
CA GLY A 58 16.01 1.88 -0.44
C GLY A 58 17.04 1.00 0.29
N ILE A 59 16.85 0.78 1.59
CA ILE A 59 17.71 -0.10 2.39
C ILE A 59 17.68 -1.52 1.82
N PHE A 60 16.50 -2.06 1.53
CA PHE A 60 16.36 -3.39 0.93
C PHE A 60 17.12 -3.52 -0.39
N SER A 61 17.00 -2.51 -1.27
CA SER A 61 17.65 -2.47 -2.58
C SER A 61 19.18 -2.42 -2.45
N ILE A 62 19.71 -1.67 -1.49
CA ILE A 62 21.16 -1.57 -1.23
C ILE A 62 21.68 -2.90 -0.68
N VAL A 63 21.03 -3.46 0.34
CA VAL A 63 21.46 -4.73 0.97
C VAL A 63 21.41 -5.88 -0.04
N ASN A 64 20.43 -5.90 -0.94
CA ASN A 64 20.30 -6.93 -1.97
C ASN A 64 21.10 -6.63 -3.25
N ASN A 65 21.91 -5.55 -3.28
CA ASN A 65 22.72 -5.16 -4.43
C ASN A 65 21.92 -5.04 -5.74
N PHE A 66 20.67 -4.57 -5.66
CA PHE A 66 19.84 -4.37 -6.84
C PHE A 66 20.36 -3.20 -7.67
N SER A 67 21.08 -3.55 -8.74
CA SER A 67 21.64 -2.61 -9.71
C SER A 67 21.02 -2.82 -11.10
N GLY A 68 21.05 -1.76 -11.92
CA GLY A 68 20.50 -1.78 -13.28
C GLY A 68 19.00 -2.10 -13.32
N TYR A 69 18.63 -3.15 -14.05
CA TYR A 69 17.23 -3.57 -14.22
C TYR A 69 16.54 -3.96 -12.90
N TRP A 70 17.27 -4.45 -11.91
CA TRP A 70 16.70 -4.82 -10.61
C TRP A 70 16.31 -3.60 -9.77
N LEU A 71 17.02 -2.48 -9.94
CA LEU A 71 16.62 -1.21 -9.31
C LEU A 71 15.26 -0.75 -9.83
N LEU A 72 15.04 -0.89 -11.14
CA LEU A 72 13.77 -0.60 -11.80
C LEU A 72 12.63 -1.44 -11.21
N LEU A 73 12.89 -2.70 -10.86
CA LEU A 73 11.90 -3.56 -10.19
C LEU A 73 11.54 -3.02 -8.80
N SER A 74 12.53 -2.65 -7.98
CA SER A 74 12.28 -2.05 -6.66
C SER A 74 11.53 -0.72 -6.74
N LEU A 75 11.86 0.09 -7.74
CA LEU A 75 11.22 1.37 -7.98
C LEU A 75 9.76 1.19 -8.43
N THR A 76 9.52 0.22 -9.32
CA THR A 76 8.16 -0.17 -9.74
C THR A 76 7.34 -0.68 -8.56
N MET A 77 7.95 -1.47 -7.66
CA MET A 77 7.30 -1.94 -6.44
C MET A 77 6.91 -0.77 -5.52
N ALA A 78 7.82 0.16 -5.26
CA ALA A 78 7.56 1.35 -4.43
C ALA A 78 6.45 2.26 -5.02
N LEU A 79 6.43 2.41 -6.34
CA LEU A 79 5.36 3.12 -7.05
C LEU A 79 4.03 2.36 -6.93
N GLY A 80 4.05 1.04 -7.11
CA GLY A 80 2.87 0.19 -6.94
C GLY A 80 2.21 0.37 -5.58
N TYR A 81 3.00 0.40 -4.50
CA TYR A 81 2.49 0.66 -3.15
C TYR A 81 1.85 2.06 -2.99
N ALA A 82 2.29 3.06 -3.76
CA ALA A 82 1.67 4.39 -3.74
C ALA A 82 0.28 4.41 -4.38
N PHE A 83 0.16 3.74 -5.53
CA PHE A 83 -1.07 3.73 -6.34
C PHE A 83 -2.11 2.74 -5.81
N MET A 84 -1.68 1.64 -5.19
CA MET A 84 -2.56 0.55 -4.78
C MET A 84 -3.70 1.00 -3.84
N PRO A 85 -3.48 1.76 -2.75
CA PRO A 85 -4.58 2.22 -1.89
C PRO A 85 -5.55 3.16 -2.62
N ARG A 86 -5.07 3.95 -3.59
CA ARG A 86 -5.90 4.87 -4.37
C ARG A 86 -6.79 4.13 -5.36
N LEU A 87 -6.22 3.13 -6.05
CA LEU A 87 -6.93 2.29 -7.01
C LEU A 87 -8.00 1.45 -6.31
N ILE A 88 -7.65 0.79 -5.20
CA ILE A 88 -8.60 -0.01 -4.42
C ILE A 88 -9.76 0.86 -3.94
N TRP A 89 -9.47 2.07 -3.43
CA TRP A 89 -10.51 3.00 -3.01
C TRP A 89 -11.43 3.40 -4.17
N HIS A 90 -10.87 3.79 -5.33
CA HIS A 90 -11.68 4.14 -6.50
C HIS A 90 -12.55 2.98 -6.97
N LEU A 91 -12.02 1.75 -6.97
CA LEU A 91 -12.77 0.57 -7.36
C LEU A 91 -13.93 0.30 -6.38
N CYS A 92 -13.67 0.36 -5.08
CA CYS A 92 -14.70 0.22 -4.05
C CYS A 92 -15.81 1.26 -4.17
N VAL A 93 -15.49 2.52 -4.44
CA VAL A 93 -16.51 3.57 -4.63
C VAL A 93 -17.31 3.32 -5.90
N ALA A 94 -16.64 3.00 -7.01
CA ALA A 94 -17.30 2.76 -8.29
C ALA A 94 -18.33 1.62 -8.21
N THR A 95 -17.99 0.51 -7.54
CA THR A 95 -18.92 -0.62 -7.40
C THR A 95 -20.16 -0.28 -6.57
N HIS A 96 -20.03 0.53 -5.52
CA HIS A 96 -21.19 0.95 -4.71
C HIS A 96 -22.07 1.99 -5.42
N THR A 97 -21.51 2.79 -6.34
CA THR A 97 -22.32 3.71 -7.17
C THR A 97 -23.05 3.01 -8.31
N LEU A 98 -22.60 1.83 -8.71
CA LEU A 98 -23.17 1.04 -9.79
C LEU A 98 -24.32 0.14 -9.34
N GLU A 99 -24.61 0.04 -8.04
CA GLU A 99 -25.77 -0.70 -7.53
C GLU A 99 -27.05 0.10 -7.86
N PRO A 100 -27.86 -0.34 -8.84
CA PRO A 100 -29.12 0.31 -9.11
C PRO A 100 -30.00 0.04 -7.89
N LYS A 101 -30.63 1.09 -7.35
CA LYS A 101 -31.78 0.93 -6.44
C LYS A 101 -32.77 -0.02 -7.10
N HIS A 102 -32.76 -1.30 -6.73
CA HIS A 102 -33.94 -2.14 -6.85
C HIS A 102 -34.94 -1.56 -5.84
N SER A 103 -35.64 -0.52 -6.29
CA SER A 103 -36.82 0.00 -5.66
C SER A 103 -37.78 -1.17 -5.48
N HIS A 104 -37.89 -1.66 -4.24
CA HIS A 104 -39.05 -2.42 -3.83
C HIS A 104 -40.27 -1.55 -4.15
N HIS A 105 -40.94 -1.91 -5.24
CA HIS A 105 -42.24 -1.37 -5.58
C HIS A 105 -43.14 -1.69 -4.39
N SER A 106 -43.47 -0.67 -3.60
CA SER A 106 -44.55 -0.75 -2.62
C SER A 106 -45.80 -1.06 -3.44
N GLY A 107 -46.23 -2.32 -3.39
CA GLY A 107 -47.48 -2.78 -3.95
C GLY A 107 -48.59 -2.03 -3.22
N GLY A 108 -49.32 -1.23 -3.98
CA GLY A 108 -50.41 -0.42 -3.49
C GLY A 108 -51.43 -1.26 -2.73
N HIS A 109 -51.88 -0.69 -1.62
CA HIS A 109 -53.16 -0.99 -1.01
C HIS A 109 -54.22 -0.82 -2.11
N HIS A 110 -54.85 -1.92 -2.51
CA HIS A 110 -56.11 -1.87 -3.24
C HIS A 110 -57.17 -2.40 -2.29
N ASP A 111 -58.08 -1.48 -1.99
CA ASP A 111 -59.29 -1.61 -1.19
C ASP A 111 -60.25 -2.68 -1.74
#